data_AF-A0A2P2KRE5-F1
#
_entry.id   AF-A0A2P2KRE5-F1
#
_cell.length_a   1.000
_cell.length_b   1.000
_cell.length_c   1.000
_cell.angle_alpha   90.00
_cell.angle_beta   90.00
_cell.angle_gamma   90.00
#
_symmetry.space_group_name_H-M   'P 1'
#
loop_
_entity.id
_entity.type
_entity.pdbx_description
1 polymer ?
#
loop_
_entity_poly.entity_id
_entity_poly.type
_entity_poly.pdbx_seq_one_letter_code
_entity_poly.pdbx_strand_id
1 'polypeptide(L)'
;MEQNSKIGGITADARKCINKLHDEFETKMSDDLNTSNLLTGAFLEALKFINSSLTLLKKKLQKQQQLSLVQSLIETEKAVKMVLEVLGLQPLCAYREVLQQLKDKALTRAGLEEGEVLHLIKDRTVARQNKDFLRSDQIRIDLAAKGIALMDVGAETQWRPCPVKREEQAPSAAEE
;
A
#
# COMPACT_ATOMS: atom_id res chain seq x y z
N MET A 1 -22.10 -37.03 -4.00
CA MET A 1 -20.83 -36.38 -3.64
C MET A 1 -20.43 -35.53 -4.83
N GLU A 2 -20.27 -34.23 -4.80
CA GLU A 2 -20.61 -33.16 -3.87
C GLU A 2 -20.61 -31.92 -4.79
N GLN A 3 -21.65 -31.11 -4.64
CA GLN A 3 -21.90 -29.78 -5.19
C GLN A 3 -20.81 -29.18 -6.10
N ASN A 4 -21.12 -29.11 -7.40
CA ASN A 4 -20.50 -28.18 -8.35
C ASN A 4 -20.89 -26.75 -7.94
N SER A 5 -20.18 -26.19 -6.96
CA SER A 5 -20.29 -24.78 -6.60
C SER A 5 -19.86 -23.96 -7.82
N LYS A 6 -20.79 -23.21 -8.42
CA LYS A 6 -20.49 -22.28 -9.52
C LYS A 6 -19.41 -21.29 -9.09
N ILE A 7 -18.14 -21.62 -9.33
CA ILE A 7 -17.01 -20.70 -9.23
C ILE A 7 -17.26 -19.63 -10.28
N GLY A 8 -17.43 -18.38 -9.85
CA GLY A 8 -17.52 -17.26 -10.77
C GLY A 8 -16.24 -17.22 -11.61
N GLY A 9 -16.35 -17.30 -12.94
CA GLY A 9 -15.18 -17.29 -13.81
C GLY A 9 -14.34 -16.02 -13.62
N ILE A 10 -13.03 -16.14 -13.82
CA ILE A 10 -12.09 -15.00 -13.80
C ILE A 10 -12.49 -13.99 -14.88
N THR A 11 -12.51 -12.70 -14.53
CA THR A 11 -12.78 -11.62 -15.49
C THR A 11 -11.68 -11.54 -16.55
N ALA A 12 -12.03 -11.11 -17.77
CA ALA A 12 -11.06 -10.97 -18.85
C ALA A 12 -9.91 -10.02 -18.49
N ASP A 13 -10.22 -8.93 -17.79
CA ASP A 13 -9.22 -7.96 -17.32
C ASP A 13 -8.24 -8.57 -16.31
N ALA A 14 -8.73 -9.39 -15.38
CA ALA A 14 -7.87 -10.08 -14.41
C ALA A 14 -6.95 -11.07 -15.11
N ARG A 15 -7.49 -11.87 -16.04
CA ARG A 15 -6.68 -12.82 -16.82
C ARG A 15 -5.60 -12.11 -17.62
N LYS A 16 -5.93 -10.99 -18.27
CA LYS A 16 -4.96 -10.16 -19.00
C LYS A 16 -3.87 -9.62 -18.07
N CYS A 17 -4.26 -9.12 -16.89
CA CYS A 17 -3.34 -8.60 -15.89
C CYS A 17 -2.38 -9.69 -15.37
N ILE A 18 -2.90 -10.88 -15.07
CA ILE A 18 -2.12 -12.03 -14.61
C ILE A 18 -1.14 -12.49 -15.69
N ASN A 19 -1.60 -12.68 -16.92
CA ASN A 19 -0.73 -13.10 -18.02
C ASN A 19 0.38 -12.08 -18.26
N LYS A 20 0.05 -10.78 -18.28
CA LYS A 20 1.06 -9.72 -18.43
C LYS A 20 2.09 -9.75 -17.30
N LEU A 21 1.65 -9.98 -16.05
CA LEU A 21 2.56 -10.12 -14.91
C LEU A 21 3.51 -11.30 -15.09
N HIS A 22 3.01 -12.45 -15.52
CA HIS A 22 3.85 -13.63 -15.80
C HIS A 22 4.84 -13.37 -16.93
N ASP A 23 4.39 -12.84 -18.07
CA ASP A 23 5.24 -12.57 -19.23
C ASP A 23 6.35 -11.56 -18.88
N GLU A 24 6.00 -10.48 -18.18
CA GLU A 24 6.97 -9.47 -17.75
C GLU A 24 7.92 -10.01 -16.68
N PHE A 25 7.43 -10.86 -15.76
CA PHE A 25 8.26 -11.53 -14.78
C PHE A 25 9.31 -12.42 -15.45
N GLU A 26 8.91 -13.31 -16.37
CA GLU A 26 9.82 -14.21 -17.06
C GLU A 26 10.84 -13.45 -17.91
N THR A 27 10.37 -12.47 -18.69
CA THR A 27 11.25 -11.69 -19.57
C THR A 27 12.24 -10.82 -18.79
N LYS A 28 11.80 -10.13 -17.73
CA LYS A 28 12.68 -9.25 -16.92
C LYS A 28 13.58 -10.01 -15.97
N MET A 29 13.15 -11.15 -15.42
CA MET A 29 14.03 -11.96 -14.58
C MET A 29 15.05 -12.74 -15.41
N SER A 30 14.74 -13.11 -16.65
CA SER A 30 15.71 -13.72 -17.57
C SER A 30 16.73 -12.73 -18.13
N ASP A 31 16.39 -11.44 -18.14
CA ASP A 31 17.24 -10.33 -18.58
C ASP A 31 17.92 -9.66 -17.37
N ASP A 32 19.10 -10.18 -17.00
CA ASP A 32 19.96 -9.65 -15.93
C ASP A 32 19.25 -9.43 -14.58
N LEU A 33 18.27 -10.29 -14.26
CA LEU A 33 17.47 -10.20 -13.03
C LEU A 33 16.92 -8.78 -12.80
N ASN A 34 16.37 -8.14 -13.84
CA ASN A 34 15.90 -6.75 -13.80
C ASN A 34 14.63 -6.57 -12.97
N THR A 35 14.80 -6.63 -11.65
CA THR A 35 13.75 -6.50 -10.63
C THR A 35 13.14 -5.10 -10.61
N SER A 36 13.93 -4.06 -10.90
CA SER A 36 13.44 -2.68 -10.92
C SER A 36 12.32 -2.47 -11.94
N ASN A 37 12.52 -2.94 -13.17
CA ASN A 37 11.54 -2.77 -14.24
C ASN A 37 10.30 -3.63 -13.99
N LEU A 38 10.49 -4.86 -13.49
CA LEU A 38 9.39 -5.74 -13.08
C LEU A 38 8.52 -5.09 -11.99
N LEU A 39 9.13 -4.57 -10.92
CA LEU A 39 8.42 -3.99 -9.77
C LEU A 39 7.68 -2.71 -10.13
N THR A 40 8.20 -1.93 -11.07
CA THR A 40 7.59 -0.66 -11.52
C THR A 40 6.58 -0.83 -12.67
N GLY A 41 6.65 -1.95 -13.40
CA GLY A 41 5.76 -2.28 -14.52
C GLY A 41 4.56 -3.16 -14.11
N ALA A 42 4.47 -4.37 -14.66
CA ALA A 42 3.29 -5.24 -14.49
C ALA A 42 2.97 -5.57 -13.03
N PHE A 43 3.97 -5.64 -12.13
CA PHE A 43 3.73 -5.87 -10.72
C PHE A 43 2.90 -4.73 -10.09
N LEU A 44 3.27 -3.47 -10.37
CA LEU A 44 2.54 -2.30 -9.91
C LEU A 44 1.13 -2.25 -10.53
N GLU A 45 0.97 -2.65 -11.79
CA GLU A 45 -0.35 -2.77 -12.43
C GLU A 45 -1.24 -3.79 -11.74
N ALA A 46 -0.71 -4.95 -11.36
CA ALA A 46 -1.45 -5.97 -10.61
C ALA A 46 -1.92 -5.44 -9.24
N LEU A 47 -1.07 -4.71 -8.51
CA LEU A 47 -1.45 -4.06 -7.25
C LEU A 47 -2.56 -3.00 -7.47
N LYS A 48 -2.48 -2.22 -8.54
CA LYS A 48 -3.53 -1.25 -8.93
C LYS A 48 -4.84 -1.94 -9.28
N PHE A 49 -4.78 -3.08 -9.96
CA PHE A 49 -5.95 -3.90 -10.27
C PHE A 49 -6.62 -4.43 -8.99
N ILE A 50 -5.84 -4.92 -8.02
CA ILE A 50 -6.35 -5.35 -6.70
C ILE A 50 -7.08 -4.19 -6.01
N ASN A 51 -6.45 -3.01 -5.93
CA ASN A 51 -7.05 -1.83 -5.29
C ASN A 51 -8.35 -1.37 -5.96
N SER A 52 -8.38 -1.39 -7.29
CA SER A 52 -9.56 -1.02 -8.08
C SER A 52 -10.69 -2.02 -7.88
N SER A 53 -10.37 -3.32 -7.88
CA SER A 53 -11.32 -4.41 -7.65
C SER A 53 -11.91 -4.37 -6.24
N LEU A 54 -11.10 -4.10 -5.21
CA LEU A 54 -11.57 -3.89 -3.84
C LEU A 54 -12.50 -2.68 -3.73
N THR A 55 -12.23 -1.61 -4.48
CA THR A 55 -13.11 -0.43 -4.53
C THR A 55 -14.45 -0.74 -5.18
N LEU A 56 -14.45 -1.55 -6.25
CA LEU A 56 -15.67 -2.02 -6.89
C LEU A 56 -16.51 -2.94 -5.99
N LEU A 57 -15.87 -3.82 -5.21
CA LEU A 57 -16.56 -4.70 -4.26
C LEU A 57 -17.30 -3.95 -3.13
N LYS A 58 -16.88 -2.72 -2.81
CA LYS A 58 -17.60 -1.86 -1.86
C LYS A 58 -18.94 -1.33 -2.43
N LYS A 59 -19.14 -1.42 -3.75
CA LYS A 59 -20.39 -0.99 -4.40
C LYS A 59 -21.40 -2.14 -4.45
N LYS A 60 -22.68 -1.81 -4.56
CA LYS A 60 -23.75 -2.79 -4.74
C LYS A 60 -23.63 -3.43 -6.13
N LEU A 61 -23.13 -4.67 -6.18
CA LEU A 61 -22.98 -5.47 -7.39
C LEU A 61 -23.97 -6.63 -7.42
N GLN A 62 -24.24 -7.17 -8.61
CA GLN A 62 -24.98 -8.43 -8.72
C GLN A 62 -24.14 -9.59 -8.17
N LYS A 63 -24.79 -10.56 -7.52
CA LYS A 63 -24.11 -11.69 -6.85
C LYS A 63 -23.12 -12.43 -7.75
N GLN A 64 -23.46 -12.66 -9.02
CA GLN A 64 -22.57 -13.32 -9.98
C GLN A 64 -21.31 -12.50 -10.31
N GLN A 65 -21.46 -11.18 -10.50
CA GLN A 65 -20.35 -10.27 -10.75
C GLN A 65 -19.45 -10.11 -9.52
N GLN A 66 -20.04 -10.15 -8.32
CA GLN A 66 -19.28 -10.14 -7.08
C GLN A 66 -18.43 -11.40 -6.94
N LEU A 67 -19.00 -12.58 -7.23
CA LEU A 67 -18.27 -13.85 -7.18
C LEU A 67 -17.12 -13.91 -8.18
N SER A 68 -17.33 -13.46 -9.42
CA SER A 68 -16.24 -13.41 -10.42
C SER A 68 -15.14 -12.43 -10.02
N LEU A 69 -15.49 -11.27 -9.45
CA LEU A 69 -14.51 -10.29 -9.00
C LEU A 69 -13.70 -10.78 -7.80
N VAL A 70 -14.32 -11.48 -6.85
CA VAL A 70 -13.62 -12.14 -5.74
C VAL A 70 -12.68 -13.23 -6.27
N GLN A 71 -13.11 -14.05 -7.23
CA GLN A 71 -12.23 -15.04 -7.84
C GLN A 71 -11.06 -14.40 -8.56
N SER A 72 -11.30 -13.33 -9.34
CA SER A 72 -10.25 -12.55 -9.99
C SER A 72 -9.23 -12.00 -9.00
N LEU A 73 -9.69 -11.53 -7.83
CA LEU A 73 -8.80 -11.04 -6.77
C LEU A 73 -7.93 -12.15 -6.18
N ILE A 74 -8.51 -13.32 -5.89
CA ILE A 74 -7.77 -14.47 -5.36
C ILE A 74 -6.68 -14.91 -6.33
N GLU A 75 -7.00 -15.03 -7.63
CA GLU A 75 -6.01 -15.45 -8.63
C GLU A 75 -4.92 -14.38 -8.86
N THR A 76 -5.29 -13.10 -8.85
CA THR A 76 -4.30 -12.02 -8.95
C THR A 76 -3.39 -11.98 -7.70
N GLU A 77 -3.96 -12.18 -6.50
CA GLU A 77 -3.19 -12.26 -5.25
C GLU A 77 -2.17 -13.41 -5.29
N LYS A 78 -2.57 -14.59 -5.80
CA LYS A 78 -1.65 -15.72 -5.97
C LYS A 78 -0.49 -15.38 -6.90
N ALA A 79 -0.77 -14.76 -8.05
CA ALA A 79 0.27 -14.35 -9.00
C ALA A 79 1.25 -13.34 -8.38
N VAL A 80 0.72 -12.35 -7.65
CA VAL A 80 1.55 -11.37 -6.90
C VAL A 80 2.40 -12.05 -5.83
N LYS A 81 1.84 -13.01 -5.09
CA LYS A 81 2.58 -13.76 -4.06
C LYS A 81 3.70 -14.60 -4.65
N MET A 82 3.48 -15.24 -5.79
CA MET A 82 4.54 -15.98 -6.49
C MET A 82 5.74 -15.08 -6.79
N VAL A 83 5.50 -13.89 -7.33
CA VAL A 83 6.58 -12.92 -7.60
C VAL A 83 7.29 -12.51 -6.29
N LEU A 84 6.53 -12.21 -5.23
CA LEU A 84 7.11 -11.85 -3.94
C LEU A 84 7.92 -12.98 -3.30
N GLU A 85 7.49 -14.23 -3.48
CA GLU A 85 8.19 -15.41 -2.99
C GLU A 85 9.54 -15.59 -3.68
N VAL A 86 9.59 -15.51 -5.02
CA VAL A 86 10.85 -15.62 -5.77
C VAL A 86 11.82 -14.49 -5.43
N LEU A 87 11.30 -13.27 -5.23
CA LEU A 87 12.12 -12.12 -4.83
C LEU A 87 12.54 -12.13 -3.36
N GLY A 88 12.08 -13.10 -2.55
CA GLY A 88 12.35 -13.14 -1.11
C GLY A 88 11.69 -12.00 -0.33
N LEU A 89 10.63 -11.39 -0.89
CA LEU A 89 9.89 -10.27 -0.32
C LEU A 89 8.57 -10.70 0.34
N GLN A 90 8.23 -12.00 0.28
CA GLN A 90 7.06 -12.53 0.97
C GLN A 90 7.25 -12.46 2.49
N PRO A 91 6.35 -11.79 3.23
CA PRO A 91 6.44 -11.75 4.69
C PRO A 91 6.37 -13.14 5.31
N LEU A 92 7.22 -13.38 6.32
CA LEU A 92 7.18 -14.59 7.14
C LEU A 92 6.01 -14.59 8.16
N CYS A 93 5.35 -13.45 8.32
CA CYS A 93 4.25 -13.24 9.25
C CYS A 93 3.05 -12.59 8.56
N ALA A 94 1.95 -12.39 9.30
CA ALA A 94 0.78 -11.74 8.75
C ALA A 94 1.08 -10.28 8.34
N TYR A 95 0.50 -9.81 7.22
CA TYR A 95 0.67 -8.42 6.76
C TYR A 95 0.33 -7.38 7.84
N ARG A 96 -0.62 -7.69 8.74
CA ARG A 96 -0.95 -6.84 9.89
C ARG A 96 0.27 -6.58 10.79
N GLU A 97 1.04 -7.62 11.07
CA GLU A 97 2.22 -7.54 11.93
C GLU A 97 3.34 -6.76 11.26
N VAL A 98 3.55 -6.99 9.95
CA VAL A 98 4.50 -6.18 9.16
C VAL A 98 4.14 -4.70 9.23
N LEU A 99 2.86 -4.36 9.04
CA LEU A 99 2.39 -2.98 9.13
C LEU A 99 2.60 -2.39 10.52
N GLN A 100 2.40 -3.17 11.58
CA GLN A 100 2.68 -2.73 12.95
C GLN A 100 4.17 -2.47 13.16
N GLN A 101 5.05 -3.39 12.74
CA GLN A 101 6.50 -3.19 12.84
C GLN A 101 6.97 -1.96 12.06
N LEU A 102 6.37 -1.67 10.89
CA LEU A 102 6.67 -0.46 10.13
C LEU A 102 6.21 0.81 10.86
N LYS A 103 5.05 0.77 11.53
CA LYS A 103 4.55 1.84 12.40
C LYS A 103 5.49 2.07 13.57
N ASP A 104 5.88 1.02 14.28
CA ASP A 104 6.78 1.11 15.44
C ASP A 104 8.13 1.70 15.02
N LYS A 105 8.70 1.24 13.91
CA LYS A 105 9.93 1.82 13.34
C LYS A 105 9.78 3.30 12.97
N ALA A 106 8.60 3.71 12.49
CA ALA A 106 8.35 5.12 12.18
C ALA A 106 8.26 5.97 13.45
N LEU A 107 7.59 5.47 14.49
CA LEU A 107 7.52 6.09 15.81
C LEU A 107 8.90 6.26 16.43
N THR A 108 9.73 5.21 16.41
CA THR A 108 11.12 5.28 16.90
C THR A 108 11.94 6.33 16.15
N ARG A 109 11.82 6.42 14.81
CA ARG A 109 12.53 7.45 14.03
C ARG A 109 12.01 8.86 14.30
N ALA A 110 10.70 9.00 14.52
CA ALA A 110 10.06 10.26 14.81
C ALA A 110 10.34 10.77 16.24
N GLY A 111 10.81 9.89 17.13
CA GLY A 111 10.93 10.17 18.56
C GLY A 111 9.56 10.46 19.18
N LEU A 112 8.51 9.78 18.70
CA LEU A 112 7.13 9.99 19.14
C LEU A 112 6.53 8.68 19.63
N GLU A 113 5.65 8.78 20.62
CA GLU A 113 4.77 7.69 21.01
C GLU A 113 3.47 7.70 20.17
N GLU A 114 2.81 6.54 20.05
CA GLU A 114 1.54 6.45 19.32
C GLU A 114 0.47 7.39 19.91
N GLY A 115 0.46 7.58 21.23
CA GLY A 115 -0.43 8.51 21.92
C GLY A 115 -0.25 9.97 21.47
N GLU A 116 0.99 10.41 21.24
CA GLU A 116 1.28 11.76 20.76
C GLU A 116 0.79 11.97 19.33
N VAL A 117 0.98 10.97 18.46
CA VAL A 117 0.47 11.01 17.08
C VAL A 117 -1.06 11.11 17.09
N LEU A 118 -1.74 10.34 17.94
CA LEU A 118 -3.19 10.40 18.09
C LEU A 118 -3.65 11.77 18.65
N HIS A 119 -2.89 12.38 19.55
CA HIS A 119 -3.16 13.73 20.04
C HIS A 119 -3.07 14.77 18.90
N LEU A 120 -2.01 14.72 18.10
CA LEU A 120 -1.83 15.62 16.96
C LEU A 120 -2.93 15.45 15.90
N ILE A 121 -3.42 14.23 15.69
CA ILE A 121 -4.57 13.97 14.81
C ILE A 121 -5.86 14.61 15.37
N LYS A 122 -6.07 14.56 16.69
CA LYS A 122 -7.19 15.25 17.33
C LYS A 122 -7.07 16.76 17.21
N ASP A 123 -5.90 17.33 17.49
CA ASP A 123 -5.64 18.76 17.34
C ASP A 123 -5.89 19.24 15.91
N ARG A 124 -5.46 18.46 14.91
CA ARG A 124 -5.76 18.73 13.50
C ARG A 124 -7.27 18.74 13.25
N THR A 125 -8.01 17.79 13.81
CA THR A 125 -9.46 17.69 13.64
C THR A 125 -10.16 18.93 14.23
N VAL A 126 -9.74 19.36 15.42
CA VAL A 126 -10.24 20.58 16.07
C VAL A 126 -9.88 21.83 15.25
N ALA A 127 -8.65 21.92 14.73
CA ALA A 127 -8.23 23.02 13.85
C ALA A 127 -9.11 23.12 12.59
N ARG A 128 -9.43 21.99 11.96
CA ARG A 128 -10.34 21.95 10.79
C ARG A 128 -11.76 22.36 11.16
N GLN A 129 -12.27 21.95 12.31
CA GLN A 129 -13.60 22.35 12.81
C GLN A 129 -13.66 23.87 13.05
N ASN A 130 -12.59 24.45 13.58
CA ASN A 130 -12.44 25.88 13.82
C ASN A 130 -12.05 26.68 12.56
N LYS A 131 -11.98 26.05 11.38
CA LYS A 131 -11.52 26.63 10.11
C LYS A 131 -10.09 27.21 10.14
N ASP A 132 -9.27 26.75 11.08
CA ASP A 132 -7.84 27.04 11.16
C ASP A 132 -7.06 26.07 10.26
N PHE A 133 -7.08 26.36 8.96
CA PHE A 133 -6.41 25.54 7.96
C PHE A 133 -4.89 25.61 8.05
N LEU A 134 -4.34 26.75 8.53
CA LEU A 134 -2.89 26.93 8.70
C LEU A 134 -2.36 25.97 9.76
N ARG A 135 -2.98 25.92 10.94
CA ARG A 135 -2.59 24.99 12.00
C ARG A 135 -2.79 23.54 11.58
N SER A 136 -3.88 23.23 10.89
CA SER A 136 -4.12 21.89 10.35
C SER A 136 -3.03 21.45 9.37
N ASP A 137 -2.54 22.36 8.52
CA ASP A 137 -1.50 22.02 7.54
C ASP A 137 -0.12 21.93 8.20
N GLN A 138 0.17 22.78 9.18
CA GLN A 138 1.41 22.71 9.97
C GLN A 138 1.56 21.34 10.64
N ILE A 139 0.52 20.84 11.31
CA ILE A 139 0.54 19.50 11.94
C ILE A 139 0.82 18.41 10.90
N ARG A 140 0.23 18.53 9.69
CA ARG A 140 0.44 17.56 8.61
C ARG A 140 1.89 17.58 8.11
N ILE A 141 2.48 18.76 7.95
CA ILE A 141 3.86 18.95 7.50
C ILE A 141 4.83 18.42 8.55
N ASP A 142 4.64 18.77 9.82
CA ASP A 142 5.52 18.36 10.92
C ASP A 142 5.55 16.84 11.09
N LEU A 143 4.38 16.19 11.03
CA LEU A 143 4.30 14.74 11.07
C LEU A 143 4.96 14.10 9.84
N ALA A 144 4.72 14.65 8.64
CA ALA A 144 5.32 14.13 7.41
C ALA A 144 6.85 14.26 7.42
N ALA A 145 7.39 15.36 7.96
CA ALA A 145 8.82 15.57 8.15
C ALA A 145 9.43 14.53 9.10
N LYS A 146 8.67 14.08 10.11
CA LYS A 146 9.05 12.98 11.00
C LYS A 146 8.81 11.58 10.43
N GLY A 147 8.33 11.47 9.18
CA GLY A 147 8.08 10.19 8.51
C GLY A 147 6.72 9.57 8.84
N ILE A 148 5.75 10.37 9.26
CA ILE A 148 4.38 9.96 9.56
C ILE A 148 3.41 10.71 8.62
N ALA A 149 2.78 9.98 7.70
CA ALA A 149 1.79 10.55 6.79
C ALA A 149 0.37 10.31 7.31
N LEU A 150 -0.45 11.36 7.29
CA LEU A 150 -1.88 11.27 7.61
C LEU A 150 -2.71 10.92 6.37
N MET A 151 -3.69 10.05 6.54
CA MET A 151 -4.66 9.63 5.53
C MET A 151 -6.07 9.75 6.09
N ASP A 152 -6.89 10.57 5.45
CA ASP A 152 -8.31 10.67 5.77
C ASP A 152 -9.07 9.54 5.04
N VAL A 153 -9.64 8.60 5.80
CA VAL A 153 -10.39 7.45 5.30
C VAL A 153 -11.84 7.55 5.80
N GLY A 154 -12.71 8.10 4.95
CA GLY A 154 -14.09 8.38 5.35
C GLY A 154 -14.14 9.47 6.43
N ALA A 155 -14.73 9.16 7.59
CA ALA A 155 -14.82 10.09 8.72
C ALA A 155 -13.61 10.03 9.67
N GLU A 156 -12.71 9.06 9.49
CA GLU A 156 -11.57 8.84 10.39
C GLU A 156 -10.26 9.26 9.73
N THR A 157 -9.35 9.84 10.51
CA THR A 157 -7.97 10.08 10.10
C THR A 157 -7.09 8.95 10.64
N GLN A 158 -6.48 8.19 9.73
CA GLN A 158 -5.49 7.18 10.05
C GLN A 158 -4.09 7.69 9.69
N TRP A 159 -3.05 7.07 10.23
CA TRP A 159 -1.67 7.41 9.89
C TRP A 159 -0.91 6.19 9.37
N ARG A 160 0.06 6.45 8.50
CA ARG A 160 0.98 5.44 7.98
C ARG A 160 2.42 5.95 7.99
N PRO A 161 3.41 5.06 8.10
CA PRO A 161 4.80 5.39 7.84
C PRO A 161 4.98 5.97 6.44
N CYS A 162 5.81 7.00 6.30
CA CYS A 162 6.30 7.47 5.01
C CYS A 162 7.83 7.64 5.04
N PRO A 163 8.50 7.62 3.87
CA PRO A 163 9.90 7.96 3.79
C PRO A 163 10.12 9.38 4.34
N VAL A 164 11.10 9.52 5.22
CA VAL A 164 11.59 10.83 5.64
C VAL A 164 12.37 11.38 4.45
N LYS A 165 12.02 12.57 3.96
CA LYS A 165 12.90 13.27 3.03
C LYS A 165 14.17 13.57 3.81
N ARG A 166 15.26 12.85 3.54
CA ARG A 166 16.58 13.34 3.95
C ARG A 166 16.75 14.67 3.22
N GLU A 167 16.79 15.75 3.97
CA GLU A 167 17.54 16.91 3.50
C GLU A 167 18.93 16.37 3.19
N GLU A 168 19.34 16.47 1.93
CA GLU A 168 20.74 16.27 1.56
C GLU A 168 21.55 17.11 2.53
N GLN A 169 22.31 16.47 3.41
CA GLN A 169 23.34 17.16 4.16
C GLN A 169 24.26 17.76 3.10
N ALA A 170 24.16 19.08 2.92
CA ALA A 170 25.15 19.83 2.16
C ALA A 170 26.53 19.43 2.73
N PRO A 171 27.53 19.14 1.87
CA PRO A 171 28.86 18.84 2.36
C PRO A 171 29.32 20.04 3.20
N SER A 172 29.62 19.79 4.47
CA SER A 172 30.28 20.72 5.37
C SER A 172 31.58 21.17 4.70
N ALA A 173 31.57 22.35 4.10
CA ALA A 173 32.79 23.08 3.78
C ALA A 173 33.40 23.59 5.09
N ALA A 174 34.75 23.60 5.15
CA ALA A 174 35.64 24.00 6.25
C ALA A 174 35.74 22.95 7.39
N GLU A 175 36.90 22.53 7.90
CA GLU A 175 38.29 23.02 7.89
C GLU A 175 39.24 21.88 8.33
N GLU A 176 40.30 21.59 7.56
CA GLU A 176 41.72 21.48 7.97
C GLU A 176 42.61 21.21 6.75
#